data_AF-A0A955UCK4-F1
#
_entry.id   AF-A0A955UCK4-F1
#
_cell.length_a   1.000
_cell.length_b   1.000
_cell.length_c   1.000
_cell.angle_alpha   90.00
_cell.angle_beta   90.00
_cell.angle_gamma   90.00
#
_symmetry.space_group_name_H-M   'P 1'
#
loop_
_entity.id
_entity.type
_entity.pdbx_description
1 polymer ?
#
loop_
_entity_poly.entity_id
_entity_poly.type
_entity_poly.pdbx_seq_one_letter_code
_entity_poly.pdbx_strand_id
1 'polypeptide(L)'
;MGLKEAYPQKIETQLSVWESTVQEYSIKIKELKVKAEKLEGQAKRECHERVDVLEDKVKGLQTKLESGKHECEKVKAASEEAWEDMKVGTEQAWDNVKSGVEGGWSSLKEAMDKATSKLK
;
A
#
# COMPACT_ATOMS: atom_id res chain seq x y z
N MET A 1 -16.93 -1.70 24.89
CA MET A 1 -15.94 -1.07 24.00
C MET A 1 -16.40 0.34 23.73
N GLY A 2 -15.59 1.31 24.15
CA GLY A 2 -15.84 2.72 23.85
C GLY A 2 -15.63 3.01 22.35
N LEU A 3 -16.20 4.12 21.84
CA LEU A 3 -16.02 4.56 20.45
C LEU A 3 -14.52 4.71 20.09
N LYS A 4 -13.69 5.11 21.05
CA LYS A 4 -12.23 5.23 20.92
C LYS A 4 -11.50 3.91 20.71
N GLU A 5 -12.02 2.78 21.20
CA GLU A 5 -11.37 1.48 21.03
C GLU A 5 -11.68 0.84 19.67
N ALA A 6 -12.89 1.07 19.15
CA ALA A 6 -13.33 0.52 17.88
C ALA A 6 -12.61 1.15 16.67
N TYR A 7 -12.24 2.42 16.77
CA TYR A 7 -11.58 3.15 15.69
C TYR A 7 -10.16 2.61 15.34
N PRO A 8 -9.19 2.54 16.27
CA PRO A 8 -7.87 1.98 15.99
C PRO A 8 -7.95 0.51 15.56
N GLN A 9 -8.86 -0.30 16.12
CA GLN A 9 -9.08 -1.68 15.66
C GLN A 9 -9.46 -1.75 14.17
N LYS A 10 -10.34 -0.84 13.72
CA LYS A 10 -10.72 -0.74 12.31
C LYS A 10 -9.52 -0.36 11.43
N ILE A 11 -8.71 0.61 11.87
CA ILE A 11 -7.50 1.03 11.16
C ILE A 11 -6.51 -0.13 11.06
N GLU A 12 -6.20 -0.80 12.17
CA GLU A 12 -5.28 -1.94 12.20
C GLU A 12 -5.73 -3.06 11.27
N THR A 13 -7.03 -3.37 11.25
CA THR A 13 -7.58 -4.37 10.35
C THR A 13 -7.38 -3.99 8.88
N GLN A 14 -7.63 -2.72 8.53
CA GLN A 14 -7.42 -2.23 7.16
C GLN A 14 -5.94 -2.22 6.78
N LEU A 15 -5.07 -1.76 7.67
CA LEU A 15 -3.62 -1.78 7.47
C LEU A 15 -3.11 -3.20 7.22
N SER A 16 -3.51 -4.16 8.05
CA SER A 16 -3.10 -5.56 7.91
C SER A 16 -3.52 -6.17 6.57
N VAL A 17 -4.74 -5.85 6.09
CA VAL A 17 -5.21 -6.28 4.77
C VAL A 17 -4.36 -5.65 3.66
N TRP A 18 -4.08 -4.34 3.74
CA TRP A 18 -3.26 -3.65 2.74
C TRP A 18 -1.83 -4.15 2.74
N GLU A 19 -1.22 -4.37 3.90
CA GLU A 19 0.12 -4.95 4.02
C GLU A 19 0.22 -6.33 3.38
N SER A 20 -0.75 -7.21 3.66
CA SER A 20 -0.82 -8.54 3.06
C SER A 20 -0.91 -8.44 1.54
N THR A 21 -1.70 -7.49 1.04
CA THR A 21 -1.85 -7.25 -0.39
C THR A 21 -0.54 -6.69 -1.01
N VAL A 22 0.18 -5.78 -0.33
CA VAL A 22 1.52 -5.32 -0.74
C VAL A 22 2.50 -6.48 -0.85
N GLN A 23 2.49 -7.39 0.13
CA GLN A 23 3.36 -8.56 0.10
C GLN A 23 3.03 -9.46 -1.09
N GLU A 24 1.74 -9.69 -1.38
CA GLU A 24 1.32 -10.47 -2.55
C GLU A 24 1.82 -9.87 -3.87
N TYR A 25 1.64 -8.56 -4.09
CA TYR A 25 2.18 -7.90 -5.29
C TYR A 25 3.70 -7.94 -5.35
N SER A 26 4.37 -7.77 -4.21
CA SER A 26 5.84 -7.87 -4.14
C SER A 26 6.34 -9.24 -4.57
N ILE A 27 5.64 -10.32 -4.20
CA ILE A 27 5.95 -11.68 -4.66
C ILE A 27 5.74 -11.79 -6.17
N LYS A 28 4.60 -11.34 -6.70
CA LYS A 28 4.32 -11.41 -8.15
C LYS A 28 5.32 -10.58 -8.96
N ILE A 29 5.78 -9.44 -8.45
CA ILE A 29 6.82 -8.61 -9.09
C ILE A 29 8.16 -9.35 -9.12
N LYS A 30 8.54 -10.04 -8.03
CA LYS A 30 9.74 -10.90 -8.02
C LYS A 30 9.64 -12.02 -9.06
N GLU A 31 8.49 -12.64 -9.21
CA GLU A 31 8.27 -13.65 -10.26
C GLU A 31 8.38 -13.04 -11.66
N LEU A 32 7.84 -11.84 -11.89
CA LEU A 32 8.00 -11.11 -13.15
C LEU A 32 9.46 -10.82 -13.45
N LYS A 33 10.23 -10.40 -12.44
CA LYS A 33 11.68 -10.16 -12.57
C LYS A 33 12.41 -11.42 -13.01
N VAL A 34 12.12 -12.56 -12.38
CA VAL A 34 12.69 -13.86 -12.79
C VAL A 34 12.29 -14.24 -14.23
N LYS A 35 11.06 -13.95 -14.65
CA LYS A 35 10.64 -14.17 -16.05
C LYS A 35 11.38 -13.22 -17.00
N ALA A 36 11.61 -11.98 -16.61
CA ALA A 36 12.36 -10.99 -17.38
C ALA A 36 13.80 -11.45 -17.63
N GLU A 37 14.43 -12.11 -16.65
CA GLU A 37 15.79 -12.66 -16.80
C GLU A 37 15.90 -13.71 -17.91
N LYS A 38 14.80 -14.41 -18.24
CA LYS A 38 14.72 -15.41 -19.33
C LYS A 38 14.51 -14.78 -20.70
N LEU A 39 14.17 -13.50 -20.76
CA LEU A 39 14.06 -12.76 -22.02
C LEU A 39 15.44 -12.30 -22.47
N GLU A 40 15.56 -11.92 -23.74
CA GLU A 40 16.80 -11.37 -24.30
C GLU A 40 16.53 -10.08 -25.08
N GLY A 41 17.60 -9.30 -25.29
CA GLY A 41 17.56 -8.09 -26.10
C GLY A 41 16.59 -7.02 -25.58
N GLN A 42 15.81 -6.43 -26.49
CA GLN A 42 14.89 -5.34 -26.18
C GLN A 42 13.76 -5.77 -25.23
N ALA A 43 13.26 -7.00 -25.36
CA ALA A 43 12.18 -7.51 -24.51
C ALA A 43 12.59 -7.60 -23.04
N LYS A 44 13.83 -8.00 -22.76
CA LYS A 44 14.40 -7.99 -21.39
C LYS A 44 14.44 -6.58 -20.83
N ARG A 45 14.99 -5.62 -21.60
CA ARG A 45 15.14 -4.23 -21.15
C ARG A 45 13.79 -3.60 -20.79
N GLU A 46 12.81 -3.70 -21.69
CA GLU A 46 11.46 -3.15 -21.46
C GLU A 46 10.75 -3.81 -20.26
N CYS A 47 10.96 -5.10 -20.05
CA CYS A 47 10.37 -5.80 -18.91
C CYS A 47 11.01 -5.36 -17.59
N HIS A 48 12.34 -5.19 -17.56
CA HIS A 48 13.06 -4.65 -16.40
C HIS A 48 12.59 -3.24 -16.03
N GLU A 49 12.46 -2.33 -17.00
CA GLU A 49 11.94 -0.98 -16.76
C GLU A 49 10.55 -1.00 -16.13
N ARG A 50 9.68 -1.94 -16.54
CA ARG A 50 8.35 -2.10 -15.93
C ARG A 50 8.42 -2.69 -14.52
N VAL A 51 9.32 -3.63 -14.27
CA VAL A 51 9.56 -4.17 -12.93
C VAL A 51 10.04 -3.05 -12.00
N ASP A 52 10.94 -2.18 -12.45
CA ASP A 52 11.43 -1.05 -11.65
C ASP A 52 10.29 -0.09 -11.28
N VAL A 53 9.43 0.25 -12.26
CA VAL A 53 8.22 1.06 -12.01
C VAL A 53 7.28 0.40 -11.00
N LEU A 54 7.13 -0.93 -11.05
CA LEU A 54 6.30 -1.68 -10.11
C LEU A 54 6.91 -1.69 -8.70
N GLU A 55 8.22 -1.90 -8.59
CA GLU A 55 8.95 -1.84 -7.31
C GLU A 55 8.81 -0.46 -6.66
N ASP A 56 8.91 0.62 -7.42
CA ASP A 56 8.74 1.98 -6.90
C ASP A 56 7.31 2.28 -6.45
N LYS A 57 6.30 1.78 -7.17
CA LYS A 57 4.90 1.88 -6.73
C LYS A 57 4.69 1.13 -5.42
N VAL A 58 5.21 -0.09 -5.29
CA VAL A 58 5.15 -0.87 -4.05
C VAL A 58 5.80 -0.11 -2.89
N LYS A 59 6.99 0.48 -3.09
CA LYS A 59 7.64 1.31 -2.06
C LYS A 59 6.77 2.49 -1.64
N GLY A 60 6.19 3.21 -2.61
CA GLY A 60 5.31 4.34 -2.32
C GLY A 60 4.07 3.96 -1.51
N LEU A 61 3.53 2.76 -1.76
CA LEU A 61 2.43 2.21 -0.97
C LEU A 61 2.87 1.81 0.44
N GLN A 62 4.03 1.18 0.59
CA GLN A 62 4.61 0.87 1.89
C GLN A 62 4.77 2.15 2.74
N THR A 63 5.30 3.24 2.18
CA THR A 63 5.44 4.52 2.89
C THR A 63 4.09 5.08 3.38
N LYS A 64 3.03 4.95 2.57
CA LYS A 64 1.67 5.36 2.99
C LYS A 64 1.13 4.49 4.11
N LEU A 65 1.38 3.17 4.07
CA LEU A 65 0.97 2.26 5.14
C LEU A 65 1.69 2.56 6.46
N GLU A 66 3.00 2.85 6.42
CA GLU A 66 3.76 3.27 7.60
C GLU A 66 3.21 4.57 8.21
N SER A 67 2.81 5.53 7.36
CA SER A 67 2.14 6.74 7.82
C SER A 67 0.81 6.42 8.52
N GLY A 68 0.03 5.50 7.95
CA GLY A 68 -1.23 5.04 8.54
C GLY A 68 -1.04 4.32 9.89
N LYS A 69 0.00 3.50 10.05
CA LYS A 69 0.37 2.88 11.32
C LYS A 69 0.68 3.92 12.38
N HIS A 70 1.47 4.93 12.01
CA HIS A 70 1.82 6.02 12.93
C HIS A 70 0.58 6.78 13.40
N GLU A 71 -0.36 7.09 12.51
CA GLU A 71 -1.63 7.70 12.91
C GLU A 71 -2.44 6.78 13.83
N CYS A 72 -2.46 5.46 13.58
CA CYS A 72 -3.12 4.51 14.45
C CYS A 72 -2.53 4.48 15.87
N GLU A 73 -1.20 4.50 15.99
CA GLU A 73 -0.49 4.51 17.27
C GLU A 73 -0.78 5.78 18.07
N LYS A 74 -0.85 6.95 17.41
CA LYS A 74 -1.27 8.21 18.06
C LYS A 74 -2.65 8.09 18.69
N VAL A 75 -3.61 7.48 17.97
CA VAL A 75 -4.97 7.28 18.48
C VAL A 75 -5.00 6.36 19.68
N LYS A 76 -4.25 5.26 19.64
CA LYS A 76 -4.16 4.34 20.78
C LYS A 76 -3.61 5.04 22.02
N ALA A 77 -2.59 5.89 21.86
CA ALA A 77 -1.93 6.59 22.95
C ALA A 77 -2.74 7.74 23.57
N ALA A 78 -3.75 8.28 22.88
CA ALA A 78 -4.56 9.37 23.40
C ALA A 78 -5.51 8.95 24.53
N SER A 79 -5.76 9.87 25.47
CA SER A 79 -6.83 9.76 26.46
C SER A 79 -8.21 9.92 25.79
N GLU A 80 -9.29 9.57 26.49
CA GLU A 80 -10.65 9.76 25.97
C GLU A 80 -10.98 11.24 25.70
N GLU A 81 -10.54 12.15 26.57
CA GLU A 81 -10.71 13.59 26.39
C GLU A 81 -9.94 14.10 25.17
N ALA A 82 -8.67 13.74 25.03
CA ALA A 82 -7.85 14.12 23.87
C ALA A 82 -8.37 13.51 22.56
N TRP A 83 -8.98 12.32 22.63
CA TRP A 83 -9.62 11.67 21.48
C TRP A 83 -10.79 12.50 20.95
N GLU A 84 -11.68 13.00 21.81
CA GLU A 84 -12.83 13.80 21.37
C GLU A 84 -12.40 15.07 20.63
N ASP A 85 -11.30 15.69 21.06
CA ASP A 85 -10.74 16.88 20.42
C ASP A 85 -10.03 16.58 19.09
N MET A 86 -9.34 15.43 18.99
CA MET A 86 -8.52 15.11 17.82
C MET A 86 -9.21 14.23 16.77
N LYS A 87 -10.32 13.54 17.11
CA LYS A 87 -10.97 12.53 16.26
C LYS A 87 -11.22 13.01 14.84
N VAL A 88 -11.68 14.25 14.67
CA VAL A 88 -11.99 14.83 13.35
C VAL A 88 -10.72 14.96 12.51
N GLY A 89 -9.63 15.46 13.11
CA GLY A 89 -8.35 15.60 12.41
C GLY A 89 -7.73 14.23 12.09
N THR A 90 -7.84 13.28 13.01
CA THR A 90 -7.41 11.88 12.79
C THR A 90 -8.21 11.21 11.68
N GLU A 91 -9.53 11.37 11.65
CA GLU A 91 -10.40 10.82 10.60
C GLU A 91 -10.03 11.38 9.22
N GLN A 92 -9.81 12.70 9.13
CA GLN A 92 -9.35 13.34 7.90
C GLN A 92 -7.97 12.83 7.46
N ALA A 93 -7.03 12.68 8.39
CA ALA A 93 -5.71 12.13 8.10
C ALA A 93 -5.80 10.67 7.60
N TRP A 94 -6.65 9.86 8.22
CA TRP A 94 -6.89 8.48 7.82
C TRP A 94 -7.55 8.38 6.43
N ASP A 95 -8.55 9.22 6.15
CA ASP A 95 -9.19 9.26 4.83
C ASP A 95 -8.21 9.66 3.71
N ASN A 96 -7.27 10.55 4.01
CA ASN A 96 -6.19 10.90 3.08
C ASN A 96 -5.23 9.71 2.85
N VAL A 97 -4.84 8.99 3.91
CA VAL A 97 -4.04 7.76 3.79
C VAL A 97 -4.78 6.74 2.92
N LYS A 98 -6.05 6.49 3.22
CA LYS A 98 -6.90 5.55 2.50
C LYS A 98 -7.00 5.91 1.01
N SER A 99 -7.35 7.14 0.70
CA SER A 99 -7.44 7.63 -0.69
C SER A 99 -6.10 7.48 -1.41
N GLY A 100 -5.01 7.78 -0.72
CA GLY A 100 -3.65 7.61 -1.23
C GLY A 100 -3.30 6.15 -1.52
N VAL A 101 -3.71 5.21 -0.65
CA VAL A 101 -3.48 3.78 -0.84
C VAL A 101 -4.35 3.23 -1.98
N GLU A 102 -5.63 3.57 -2.02
CA GLU A 102 -6.55 3.16 -3.08
C GLU A 102 -6.09 3.62 -4.47
N GLY A 103 -5.66 4.88 -4.60
CA GLY A 103 -5.08 5.40 -5.84
C GLY A 103 -3.77 4.71 -6.21
N GLY A 104 -2.93 4.41 -5.21
CA GLY A 104 -1.71 3.63 -5.40
C GLY A 104 -1.99 2.21 -5.89
N TRP A 105 -3.03 1.55 -5.36
CA TRP A 105 -3.51 0.24 -5.82
C TRP A 105 -4.00 0.24 -7.24
N SER A 106 -4.83 1.21 -7.64
CA SER A 106 -5.27 1.29 -9.03
C SER A 106 -4.07 1.41 -9.96
N SER A 107 -3.15 2.33 -9.64
CA SER A 107 -1.93 2.54 -10.42
C SER A 107 -1.00 1.32 -10.46
N LEU A 108 -0.87 0.58 -9.36
CA LEU A 108 -0.06 -0.64 -9.29
C LEU A 108 -0.67 -1.75 -10.14
N LYS A 109 -1.99 -1.97 -10.00
CA LYS A 109 -2.74 -2.95 -10.77
C LYS A 109 -2.62 -2.70 -12.27
N GLU A 110 -2.82 -1.45 -12.71
CA GLU A 110 -2.66 -1.08 -14.13
C GLU A 110 -1.25 -1.33 -14.65
N ALA A 111 -0.21 -0.99 -13.87
CA ALA A 111 1.17 -1.28 -14.24
C ALA A 111 1.44 -2.79 -14.31
N MET A 112 0.85 -3.57 -13.40
CA MET A 112 0.98 -5.02 -13.35
C MET A 112 0.32 -5.68 -14.58
N ASP A 113 -0.86 -5.22 -14.97
CA ASP A 113 -1.56 -5.68 -16.18
C ASP A 113 -0.75 -5.35 -17.45
N LYS A 114 -0.13 -4.17 -17.52
CA LYS A 114 0.78 -3.79 -18.62
C LYS A 114 2.05 -4.63 -18.66
N ALA A 115 2.62 -4.97 -17.49
CA ALA A 115 3.81 -5.81 -17.41
C ALA A 115 3.51 -7.26 -17.83
N THR A 116 2.41 -7.82 -17.33
CA THR A 116 2.01 -9.21 -17.60
C THR A 116 1.47 -9.44 -19.01
N SER A 117 0.71 -8.50 -19.57
CA SER A 117 0.13 -8.63 -20.94
C SER A 117 1.18 -8.76 -22.04
N LYS A 118 2.41 -8.33 -21.79
CA LYS A 118 3.52 -8.38 -22.75
C LYS A 118 4.42 -9.60 -22.58
N LEU A 119 4.15 -10.40 -21.54
CA LEU A 119 4.74 -11.72 -21.32
C LEU A 119 3.83 -12.86 -21.82
N LYS A 120 2.59 -12.53 -22.21
CA LYS A 120 1.70 -13.42 -22.96
C LYS A 120 2.03 -13.35 -24.44
#